data_AF-A0A2D2C215-F1
#
_entry.id   AF-A0A2D2C215-F1
#
_cell.length_a   1.000
_cell.length_b   1.000
_cell.length_c   1.000
_cell.angle_alpha   90.00
_cell.angle_beta   90.00
_cell.angle_gamma   90.00
#
_symmetry.space_group_name_H-M   'P 1'
#
loop_
_entity.id
_entity.type
_entity.pdbx_description
1 polymer ?
#
loop_
_entity_poly.entity_id
_entity_poly.type
_entity_poly.pdbx_seq_one_letter_code
_entity_poly.pdbx_strand_id
1 'polypeptide(L)'
;MAGPPDQPRRRPRSKSAGHLPGNPPGPGSSRAAGVAAAVSDLPVFTKTDHMRKAGFSNYTRKILPLAGRFCGMLRVGDATGGAGAGKNQSTRETPKMVLHMTHIVAKYEAAVGKPPAQSRDSFTFEMTAGDLAASLKGVSGSAVSRVTPIYSTALIELSGDEIYFTTTDGVMSIVRKAHALVAEGAGKAAIPTETLAKIVARIPPAAVVVVMIYDGDMTLVCGDSSYAFAGLFAGDFPPVAQERGTSSFEVDASELLRAIARVKSSMYTGDSRQAIVGLCVRSSGDGLVGVGATDGSTGSRTHISGPAGIDVSVPPAAVDALISHLPKKGPVVFHASEHSIGIEAAGFRFSSLVGGSRFAPYEPLIAPKDDAVIVHVAKADIVTALERVAIVTGEGVGLVVTAEDGRLTIESEIRALGAAATGSIGHEVIPCHVTGRAIAGVTASFLLRPLRATNAEEVEMHVHRDAIYVRASDGDDIVMGRRVVFANKDDL
;
A
#
# COMPACT_ATOMS: atom_id res chain seq x y z
N MET A 1 51.87 36.15 36.28
CA MET A 1 51.28 35.19 37.24
C MET A 1 49.99 34.65 36.64
N ALA A 2 49.71 33.37 36.92
CA ALA A 2 48.57 32.55 36.47
C ALA A 2 48.69 31.94 35.05
N GLY A 3 48.95 30.62 35.03
CA GLY A 3 49.02 29.76 33.84
C GLY A 3 47.67 29.10 33.50
N PRO A 4 47.65 28.19 32.51
CA PRO A 4 46.44 27.55 31.99
C PRO A 4 46.13 26.22 32.71
N PRO A 5 44.87 25.74 32.73
CA PRO A 5 44.54 24.44 33.29
C PRO A 5 44.57 23.31 32.24
N ASP A 6 44.79 22.13 32.81
CA ASP A 6 45.21 20.84 32.27
C ASP A 6 44.20 20.08 31.42
N GLN A 7 44.73 19.25 30.51
CA GLN A 7 44.06 18.15 29.82
C GLN A 7 43.99 16.88 30.70
N PRO A 8 42.92 16.05 30.64
CA PRO A 8 42.95 14.74 31.26
C PRO A 8 43.49 13.64 30.32
N ARG A 9 44.52 12.93 30.83
CA ARG A 9 45.19 11.77 30.24
C ARG A 9 44.28 10.54 30.12
N ARG A 10 44.32 9.89 28.95
CA ARG A 10 43.79 8.53 28.70
C ARG A 10 44.66 7.47 29.41
N ARG A 11 44.02 6.52 30.10
CA ARG A 11 44.64 5.26 30.57
C ARG A 11 44.40 4.14 29.55
N PRO A 12 45.33 3.19 29.36
CA PRO A 12 45.13 2.02 28.51
C PRO A 12 44.54 0.85 29.34
N ARG A 13 43.65 0.05 28.74
CA ARG A 13 43.29 -1.29 29.24
C ARG A 13 43.57 -2.31 28.15
N SER A 14 44.36 -3.32 28.51
CA SER A 14 44.76 -4.46 27.70
C SER A 14 44.17 -5.77 28.25
N LYS A 15 43.68 -6.61 27.33
CA LYS A 15 43.60 -8.09 27.32
C LYS A 15 42.68 -8.85 28.30
N SER A 16 41.70 -9.55 27.71
CA SER A 16 41.34 -10.97 27.95
C SER A 16 40.53 -11.46 26.72
N ALA A 17 41.02 -12.38 25.89
CA ALA A 17 41.07 -13.85 26.02
C ALA A 17 39.67 -14.52 25.94
N GLY A 18 39.41 -15.20 24.82
CA GLY A 18 38.23 -16.04 24.58
C GLY A 18 38.06 -16.41 23.10
N HIS A 19 38.83 -17.38 22.60
CA HIS A 19 38.60 -18.03 21.29
C HIS A 19 38.40 -19.53 21.53
N LEU A 20 37.26 -20.04 21.06
CA LEU A 20 36.85 -21.44 21.10
C LEU A 20 37.57 -22.25 19.99
N PRO A 21 37.84 -23.56 20.19
CA PRO A 21 38.48 -24.41 19.19
C PRO A 21 37.46 -25.10 18.26
N GLY A 22 37.98 -25.63 17.16
CA GLY A 22 37.26 -26.02 15.95
C GLY A 22 36.56 -27.39 15.94
N ASN A 23 35.91 -27.68 14.81
CA ASN A 23 35.79 -29.02 14.21
C ASN A 23 35.32 -28.93 12.74
N PRO A 24 36.01 -29.60 11.81
CA PRO A 24 35.43 -30.25 10.62
C PRO A 24 35.85 -31.75 10.61
N PRO A 25 35.62 -32.58 9.56
CA PRO A 25 34.80 -32.46 8.34
C PRO A 25 33.82 -33.66 8.12
N GLY A 26 33.03 -33.65 7.03
CA GLY A 26 32.24 -34.79 6.52
C GLY A 26 33.10 -35.94 5.94
N PRO A 27 32.48 -37.06 5.51
CA PRO A 27 32.17 -37.31 4.08
C PRO A 27 30.84 -38.11 3.92
N GLY A 28 30.26 -38.48 2.77
CA GLY A 28 30.64 -38.58 1.37
C GLY A 28 29.53 -39.34 0.62
N SER A 29 29.54 -39.23 -0.71
CA SER A 29 28.58 -39.72 -1.73
C SER A 29 28.51 -41.24 -1.98
N SER A 30 27.38 -41.76 -2.48
CA SER A 30 27.28 -42.74 -3.59
C SER A 30 25.81 -42.83 -4.09
N ARG A 31 25.46 -42.67 -5.39
CA ARG A 31 25.38 -43.67 -6.51
C ARG A 31 24.50 -44.90 -6.14
N ALA A 32 23.63 -45.49 -6.96
CA ALA A 32 23.30 -45.44 -8.39
C ALA A 32 21.97 -46.22 -8.65
N ALA A 33 21.48 -46.16 -9.91
CA ALA A 33 20.69 -47.15 -10.69
C ALA A 33 19.76 -48.16 -9.94
N GLY A 34 18.47 -48.30 -10.26
CA GLY A 34 17.93 -48.61 -11.58
C GLY A 34 17.63 -50.11 -11.67
N VAL A 35 16.37 -50.52 -11.59
CA VAL A 35 15.88 -51.80 -12.15
C VAL A 35 14.46 -51.59 -12.67
N ALA A 36 14.32 -51.71 -13.98
CA ALA A 36 13.07 -51.88 -14.69
C ALA A 36 12.74 -53.38 -14.82
N ALA A 37 11.47 -53.63 -15.17
CA ALA A 37 10.90 -54.84 -15.74
C ALA A 37 10.34 -55.92 -14.77
N ALA A 38 9.02 -55.93 -14.67
CA ALA A 38 8.24 -57.11 -15.05
C ALA A 38 6.90 -56.63 -15.66
N VAL A 39 6.68 -57.00 -16.92
CA VAL A 39 5.48 -56.78 -17.74
C VAL A 39 4.82 -58.14 -17.93
N SER A 40 3.52 -58.25 -17.59
CA SER A 40 2.50 -59.25 -18.00
C SER A 40 1.48 -59.33 -16.84
N ASP A 41 0.20 -59.00 -16.90
CA ASP A 41 -0.81 -59.24 -17.94
C ASP A 41 -1.99 -58.24 -17.80
N LEU A 42 -2.61 -57.93 -18.95
CA LEU A 42 -3.82 -57.09 -19.12
C LEU A 42 -5.10 -57.78 -18.58
N PRO A 43 -6.16 -57.04 -18.19
CA PRO A 43 -7.16 -56.63 -19.18
C PRO A 43 -7.78 -55.22 -18.98
N VAL A 44 -8.15 -54.63 -20.11
CA VAL A 44 -9.11 -53.52 -20.23
C VAL A 44 -10.49 -54.02 -19.79
N PHE A 45 -11.11 -53.39 -18.78
CA PHE A 45 -12.54 -53.51 -18.53
C PHE A 45 -13.18 -52.21 -18.03
N THR A 46 -14.41 -52.05 -18.48
CA THR A 46 -15.23 -50.86 -18.55
C THR A 46 -15.86 -50.42 -17.22
N LYS A 47 -16.06 -49.11 -17.14
CA LYS A 47 -16.92 -48.31 -16.26
C LYS A 47 -18.17 -49.02 -15.69
N THR A 48 -18.03 -49.73 -14.57
CA THR A 48 -19.03 -49.94 -13.48
C THR A 48 -18.54 -51.10 -12.61
N ASP A 49 -17.83 -50.82 -11.51
CA ASP A 49 -17.89 -51.55 -10.24
C ASP A 49 -16.67 -51.24 -9.38
N HIS A 50 -16.76 -50.20 -8.56
CA HIS A 50 -16.11 -50.12 -7.24
C HIS A 50 -16.92 -49.19 -6.34
N MET A 51 -18.21 -49.52 -6.19
CA MET A 51 -19.13 -48.98 -5.19
C MET A 51 -19.74 -50.13 -4.39
N ARG A 52 -18.89 -51.05 -3.92
CA ARG A 52 -19.29 -52.17 -3.04
C ARG A 52 -18.12 -52.71 -2.22
N LYS A 53 -17.33 -51.83 -1.57
CA LYS A 53 -16.36 -52.26 -0.55
C LYS A 53 -15.98 -51.22 0.52
N ALA A 54 -16.70 -50.11 0.64
CA ALA A 54 -16.63 -49.25 1.82
C ALA A 54 -18.06 -49.10 2.36
N GLY A 55 -18.27 -49.46 3.63
CA GLY A 55 -19.58 -49.58 4.28
C GLY A 55 -20.33 -48.25 4.44
N PHE A 56 -20.82 -47.68 3.35
CA PHE A 56 -21.79 -46.58 3.32
C PHE A 56 -23.21 -47.14 3.16
N SER A 57 -23.79 -47.69 4.23
CA SER A 57 -25.20 -48.13 4.21
C SER A 57 -26.06 -47.60 5.36
N ASN A 58 -25.51 -46.80 6.29
CA ASN A 58 -26.29 -46.33 7.45
C ASN A 58 -26.43 -44.81 7.61
N TYR A 59 -25.87 -44.00 6.70
CA TYR A 59 -25.86 -42.54 6.85
C TYR A 59 -27.15 -41.86 6.35
N THR A 60 -27.82 -42.41 5.33
CA THR A 60 -29.05 -41.82 4.75
C THR A 60 -30.35 -42.13 5.52
N ARG A 61 -30.34 -43.05 6.49
CA ARG A 61 -31.56 -43.44 7.24
C ARG A 61 -31.79 -42.69 8.55
N LYS A 62 -30.80 -41.96 9.09
CA LYS A 62 -30.94 -41.27 10.39
C LYS A 62 -31.14 -39.75 10.31
N ILE A 63 -30.87 -39.10 9.17
CA ILE A 63 -30.98 -37.63 9.04
C ILE A 63 -32.28 -37.17 8.34
N LEU A 64 -33.01 -38.07 7.68
CA LEU A 64 -34.26 -37.71 7.01
C LEU A 64 -35.51 -37.44 7.90
N PRO A 65 -35.60 -37.74 9.21
CA PRO A 65 -36.79 -37.38 9.98
C PRO A 65 -36.75 -35.99 10.66
N LEU A 66 -35.62 -35.27 10.66
CA LEU A 66 -35.49 -34.00 11.39
C LEU A 66 -35.84 -32.75 10.56
N ALA A 67 -35.86 -32.86 9.22
CA ALA A 67 -36.34 -31.79 8.33
C ALA A 67 -37.88 -31.64 8.35
N GLY A 68 -38.62 -32.63 8.89
CA GLY A 68 -40.09 -32.64 8.93
C GLY A 68 -40.73 -31.91 10.11
N ARG A 69 -39.96 -31.36 11.05
CA ARG A 69 -40.52 -30.73 12.28
C ARG A 69 -40.42 -29.21 12.36
N PHE A 70 -39.79 -28.54 11.40
CA PHE A 70 -39.69 -27.08 11.36
C PHE A 70 -40.64 -26.39 10.36
N CYS A 71 -41.48 -27.15 9.64
CA CYS A 71 -42.45 -26.59 8.69
C CYS A 71 -43.88 -26.44 9.27
N GLY A 72 -44.04 -26.58 10.58
CA GLY A 72 -45.33 -26.58 11.27
C GLY A 72 -45.57 -25.33 12.12
N MET A 73 -45.34 -24.12 11.61
CA MET A 73 -45.77 -22.89 12.32
C MET A 73 -45.90 -21.68 11.39
N LEU A 74 -46.68 -21.80 10.31
CA LEU A 74 -47.28 -20.66 9.62
C LEU A 74 -48.76 -21.01 9.40
N ARG A 75 -49.61 -20.55 10.33
CA ARG A 75 -51.07 -20.62 10.20
C ARG A 75 -51.49 -19.69 9.06
N VAL A 76 -52.13 -20.27 8.05
CA VAL A 76 -52.87 -19.58 7.00
C VAL A 76 -54.11 -18.94 7.63
N GLY A 77 -54.22 -17.62 7.50
CA GLY A 77 -55.48 -16.90 7.65
C GLY A 77 -56.17 -16.83 6.30
N ASP A 78 -57.40 -17.31 6.23
CA ASP A 78 -58.28 -17.23 5.07
C ASP A 78 -58.56 -15.77 4.69
N ALA A 79 -58.35 -15.41 3.42
CA ALA A 79 -59.14 -14.39 2.74
C ALA A 79 -59.09 -14.61 1.22
N THR A 80 -60.28 -14.71 0.65
CA THR A 80 -60.63 -14.96 -0.74
C THR A 80 -60.21 -13.86 -1.72
N GLY A 81 -59.78 -14.28 -2.92
CA GLY A 81 -60.12 -13.61 -4.18
C GLY A 81 -58.98 -12.96 -4.97
N GLY A 82 -58.86 -13.35 -6.25
CA GLY A 82 -58.23 -12.52 -7.29
C GLY A 82 -57.09 -13.18 -8.05
N ALA A 83 -57.40 -13.71 -9.23
CA ALA A 83 -56.44 -14.25 -10.19
C ALA A 83 -55.52 -13.15 -10.75
N GLY A 84 -54.22 -13.44 -10.83
CA GLY A 84 -53.22 -12.61 -11.53
C GLY A 84 -51.93 -13.38 -11.72
N ALA A 85 -51.71 -13.89 -12.93
CA ALA A 85 -50.51 -14.63 -13.30
C ALA A 85 -49.30 -13.68 -13.45
N GLY A 86 -48.32 -13.81 -12.57
CA GLY A 86 -46.99 -13.21 -12.69
C GLY A 86 -45.94 -14.23 -12.24
N LYS A 87 -45.12 -14.73 -13.16
CA LYS A 87 -43.99 -15.63 -12.87
C LYS A 87 -42.90 -14.84 -12.13
N ASN A 88 -42.85 -14.94 -10.80
CA ASN A 88 -41.67 -14.56 -10.02
C ASN A 88 -40.79 -15.80 -9.77
N GLN A 89 -39.66 -15.87 -10.48
CA GLN A 89 -38.52 -16.71 -10.11
C GLN A 89 -37.77 -16.03 -8.97
N SER A 90 -38.22 -16.27 -7.74
CA SER A 90 -37.50 -15.92 -6.50
C SER A 90 -38.11 -16.79 -5.42
N THR A 91 -37.41 -17.85 -5.00
CA THR A 91 -37.63 -18.69 -3.78
C THR A 91 -36.98 -20.09 -3.84
N ARG A 92 -36.22 -20.47 -4.87
CA ARG A 92 -35.66 -21.85 -4.98
C ARG A 92 -34.20 -22.06 -4.53
N GLU A 93 -33.49 -21.04 -4.07
CA GLU A 93 -32.06 -21.16 -3.71
C GLU A 93 -31.81 -21.45 -2.22
N THR A 94 -32.76 -21.14 -1.34
CA THR A 94 -32.65 -21.34 0.11
C THR A 94 -32.41 -22.81 0.55
N PRO A 95 -33.04 -23.86 -0.03
CA PRO A 95 -32.79 -25.23 0.44
C PRO A 95 -31.45 -25.82 -0.03
N LYS A 96 -30.83 -25.29 -1.09
CA LYS A 96 -29.52 -25.76 -1.57
C LYS A 96 -28.35 -25.18 -0.75
N MET A 97 -28.45 -23.92 -0.33
CA MET A 97 -27.41 -23.26 0.47
C MET A 97 -27.32 -23.84 1.89
N VAL A 98 -28.46 -24.07 2.54
CA VAL A 98 -28.50 -24.68 3.89
C VAL A 98 -27.86 -26.07 3.90
N LEU A 99 -28.02 -26.84 2.81
CA LEU A 99 -27.43 -28.18 2.65
C LEU A 99 -25.91 -28.16 2.40
N HIS A 100 -25.37 -27.07 1.85
CA HIS A 100 -23.95 -26.92 1.56
C HIS A 100 -23.18 -26.62 2.84
N MET A 101 -23.66 -25.65 3.63
CA MET A 101 -23.03 -25.26 4.88
C MET A 101 -23.10 -26.37 5.93
N THR A 102 -24.20 -27.13 6.01
CA THR A 102 -24.25 -28.32 6.89
C THR A 102 -23.25 -29.39 6.49
N HIS A 103 -23.00 -29.62 5.19
CA HIS A 103 -21.96 -30.55 4.75
C HIS A 103 -20.55 -30.05 5.06
N ILE A 104 -20.33 -28.74 4.98
CA ILE A 104 -19.03 -28.10 5.24
C ILE A 104 -18.71 -28.07 6.73
N VAL A 105 -19.67 -27.68 7.56
CA VAL A 105 -19.57 -27.80 9.03
C VAL A 105 -19.34 -29.27 9.39
N ALA A 106 -20.05 -30.22 8.78
CA ALA A 106 -19.80 -31.64 9.02
C ALA A 106 -18.40 -32.11 8.56
N LYS A 107 -17.88 -31.58 7.44
CA LYS A 107 -16.50 -31.84 7.00
C LYS A 107 -15.47 -31.25 7.97
N TYR A 108 -15.73 -30.08 8.53
CA TYR A 108 -14.91 -29.49 9.58
C TYR A 108 -14.99 -30.25 10.90
N GLU A 109 -16.19 -30.60 11.36
CA GLU A 109 -16.41 -31.47 12.53
C GLU A 109 -15.65 -32.79 12.35
N ALA A 110 -15.55 -33.30 11.11
CA ALA A 110 -14.77 -34.49 10.77
C ALA A 110 -13.25 -34.24 10.71
N ALA A 111 -12.79 -33.04 10.35
CA ALA A 111 -11.37 -32.70 10.22
C ALA A 111 -10.73 -32.18 11.52
N VAL A 112 -11.48 -31.47 12.36
CA VAL A 112 -10.97 -30.71 13.52
C VAL A 112 -11.73 -31.05 14.82
N GLY A 113 -12.89 -31.72 14.73
CA GLY A 113 -13.75 -32.04 15.87
C GLY A 113 -14.89 -31.02 16.04
N LYS A 114 -15.95 -31.44 16.74
CA LYS A 114 -17.15 -30.63 16.94
C LYS A 114 -16.88 -29.44 17.86
N PRO A 115 -17.11 -28.17 17.43
CA PRO A 115 -16.95 -27.03 18.32
C PRO A 115 -17.98 -27.11 19.46
N PRO A 116 -17.59 -26.81 20.71
CA PRO A 116 -18.53 -26.62 21.81
C PRO A 116 -19.62 -25.62 21.44
N ALA A 117 -20.87 -25.97 21.74
CA ALA A 117 -22.00 -25.10 21.47
C ALA A 117 -21.88 -23.82 22.33
N GLN A 118 -21.99 -22.65 21.68
CA GLN A 118 -22.21 -21.32 22.27
C GLN A 118 -20.99 -20.49 22.70
N SER A 119 -19.96 -20.36 21.86
CA SER A 119 -19.05 -19.20 21.97
C SER A 119 -19.66 -17.99 21.27
N ARG A 120 -19.78 -16.86 21.98
CA ARG A 120 -20.41 -15.61 21.50
C ARG A 120 -19.73 -14.99 20.28
N ASP A 121 -18.46 -15.35 20.03
CA ASP A 121 -17.63 -14.82 18.94
C ASP A 121 -17.25 -15.91 17.91
N SER A 122 -17.98 -17.03 17.90
CA SER A 122 -17.80 -18.07 16.88
C SER A 122 -18.63 -17.76 15.63
N PHE A 123 -17.98 -17.80 14.48
CA PHE A 123 -18.63 -17.54 13.21
C PHE A 123 -17.94 -18.27 12.05
N THR A 124 -18.70 -18.51 11.00
CA THR A 124 -18.23 -19.19 9.80
C THR A 124 -18.66 -18.41 8.57
N PHE A 125 -17.80 -18.34 7.56
CA PHE A 125 -18.16 -17.78 6.27
C PHE A 125 -17.47 -18.51 5.12
N GLU A 126 -18.10 -18.45 3.95
CA GLU A 126 -17.58 -18.94 2.69
C GLU A 126 -17.30 -17.75 1.75
N MET A 127 -16.19 -17.79 1.03
CA MET A 127 -15.90 -16.86 -0.06
C MET A 127 -14.94 -17.48 -1.06
N THR A 128 -14.66 -16.80 -2.18
CA THR A 128 -13.61 -17.27 -3.09
C THR A 128 -12.23 -16.95 -2.52
N ALA A 129 -11.24 -17.78 -2.83
CA ALA A 129 -9.84 -17.52 -2.46
C ALA A 129 -9.34 -16.20 -3.08
N GLY A 130 -9.81 -15.85 -4.28
CA GLY A 130 -9.50 -14.59 -4.95
C GLY A 130 -10.00 -13.37 -4.17
N ASP A 131 -11.25 -13.42 -3.68
CA ASP A 131 -11.82 -12.34 -2.87
C ASP A 131 -11.10 -12.23 -1.53
N LEU A 132 -10.84 -13.35 -0.85
CA LEU A 132 -10.06 -13.36 0.39
C LEU A 132 -8.66 -12.77 0.18
N ALA A 133 -7.97 -13.15 -0.91
CA ALA A 133 -6.67 -12.60 -1.25
C ALA A 133 -6.73 -11.07 -1.50
N ALA A 134 -7.77 -10.60 -2.18
CA ALA A 134 -7.97 -9.18 -2.45
C ALA A 134 -8.25 -8.39 -1.16
N SER A 135 -9.03 -8.94 -0.24
CA SER A 135 -9.31 -8.32 1.07
C SER A 135 -8.10 -8.30 1.98
N LEU A 136 -7.23 -9.31 1.90
CA LEU A 136 -5.97 -9.34 2.64
C LEU A 136 -4.89 -8.44 2.02
N LYS A 137 -5.05 -8.03 0.75
CA LYS A 137 -4.11 -7.17 0.03
C LYS A 137 -4.12 -5.76 0.64
N GLY A 138 -3.01 -5.39 1.27
CA GLY A 138 -2.85 -4.11 1.98
C GLY A 138 -3.31 -4.10 3.44
N VAL A 139 -3.95 -5.18 3.88
CA VAL A 139 -4.13 -5.48 5.31
C VAL A 139 -2.91 -6.27 5.81
N SER A 140 -2.33 -7.11 4.96
CA SER A 140 -1.03 -7.74 5.15
C SER A 140 0.11 -6.74 4.83
N GLY A 141 0.75 -6.19 5.85
CA GLY A 141 1.95 -5.35 5.70
C GLY A 141 1.84 -3.88 6.13
N SER A 142 0.66 -3.39 6.51
CA SER A 142 0.52 -2.05 7.15
C SER A 142 1.09 -2.00 8.58
N ALA A 143 1.52 -3.15 9.11
CA ALA A 143 2.04 -3.34 10.45
C ALA A 143 3.53 -2.94 10.54
N VAL A 144 3.80 -1.65 10.57
CA VAL A 144 5.19 -1.12 10.59
C VAL A 144 5.94 -1.52 11.87
N SER A 145 5.25 -1.89 12.95
CA SER A 145 5.89 -2.31 14.20
C SER A 145 5.99 -3.83 14.35
N ARG A 146 7.12 -4.40 13.94
CA ARG A 146 7.52 -5.81 14.25
C ARG A 146 7.71 -6.08 15.75
N VAL A 147 7.61 -5.05 16.62
CA VAL A 147 7.90 -5.16 18.05
C VAL A 147 6.69 -5.64 18.85
N THR A 148 5.46 -5.33 18.39
CA THR A 148 4.23 -5.77 19.08
C THR A 148 3.44 -6.74 18.18
N PRO A 149 3.35 -8.04 18.53
CA PRO A 149 2.73 -9.06 17.69
C PRO A 149 1.31 -8.73 17.21
N ILE A 150 0.53 -8.01 18.02
CA ILE A 150 -0.86 -7.67 17.67
C ILE A 150 -0.99 -6.83 16.41
N TYR A 151 -0.02 -5.96 16.10
CA TYR A 151 -0.05 -5.15 14.88
C TYR A 151 0.18 -6.01 13.63
N SER A 152 0.79 -7.20 13.74
CA SER A 152 0.93 -8.15 12.63
C SER A 152 -0.36 -8.92 12.30
N THR A 153 -1.42 -8.72 13.09
CA THR A 153 -2.74 -9.31 12.89
C THR A 153 -3.68 -8.34 12.18
N ALA A 154 -4.79 -8.88 11.66
CA ALA A 154 -5.94 -8.08 11.29
C ALA A 154 -7.17 -8.58 12.02
N LEU A 155 -7.98 -7.62 12.43
CA LEU A 155 -9.30 -7.89 12.93
C LEU A 155 -10.21 -8.28 11.76
N ILE A 156 -10.69 -9.52 11.78
CA ILE A 156 -11.72 -10.03 10.91
C ILE A 156 -13.04 -9.96 11.67
N GLU A 157 -14.00 -9.24 11.13
CA GLU A 157 -15.34 -9.09 11.68
C GLU A 157 -16.38 -9.58 10.67
N LEU A 158 -17.29 -10.45 11.10
CA LEU A 158 -18.46 -10.85 10.33
C LEU A 158 -19.71 -10.21 10.94
N SER A 159 -20.47 -9.50 10.13
CA SER A 159 -21.76 -8.91 10.49
C SER A 159 -22.76 -9.10 9.35
N GLY A 160 -23.73 -9.98 9.55
CA GLY A 160 -24.62 -10.42 8.47
C GLY A 160 -23.86 -11.19 7.41
N ASP A 161 -23.91 -10.72 6.16
CA ASP A 161 -23.14 -11.24 5.02
C ASP A 161 -21.87 -10.42 4.71
N GLU A 162 -21.58 -9.40 5.53
CA GLU A 162 -20.47 -8.48 5.31
C GLU A 162 -19.28 -8.86 6.20
N ILE A 163 -18.10 -8.86 5.59
CA ILE A 163 -16.84 -9.17 6.26
C ILE A 163 -15.94 -7.95 6.21
N TYR A 164 -15.45 -7.55 7.37
CA TYR A 164 -14.55 -6.42 7.52
C TYR A 164 -13.16 -6.91 7.94
N PHE A 165 -12.15 -6.53 7.17
CA PHE A 165 -10.74 -6.78 7.45
C PHE A 165 -10.09 -5.48 7.86
N THR A 166 -9.63 -5.39 9.11
CA THR A 166 -9.06 -4.17 9.66
C THR A 166 -7.63 -4.39 10.13
N THR A 167 -6.70 -3.55 9.66
CA THR A 167 -5.33 -3.47 10.20
C THR A 167 -5.09 -2.08 10.78
N THR A 168 -4.20 -2.01 11.76
CA THR A 168 -3.77 -0.76 12.39
C THR A 168 -2.32 -0.89 12.86
N ASP A 169 -1.60 0.21 12.92
CA ASP A 169 -0.31 0.32 13.61
C ASP A 169 -0.39 1.23 14.85
N GLY A 170 -1.62 1.59 15.25
CA GLY A 170 -1.92 2.52 16.33
C GLY A 170 -2.01 3.99 15.90
N VAL A 171 -1.50 4.33 14.71
CA VAL A 171 -1.54 5.70 14.15
C VAL A 171 -2.41 5.73 12.89
N MET A 172 -2.28 4.70 12.05
CA MET A 172 -3.02 4.52 10.81
C MET A 172 -3.88 3.28 10.90
N SER A 173 -5.00 3.28 10.17
CA SER A 173 -5.82 2.10 9.98
C SER A 173 -6.35 1.97 8.57
N ILE A 174 -6.53 0.72 8.15
CA ILE A 174 -7.15 0.37 6.87
C ILE A 174 -8.24 -0.65 7.14
N VAL A 175 -9.43 -0.38 6.63
CA VAL A 175 -10.58 -1.28 6.64
C VAL A 175 -10.94 -1.64 5.21
N ARG A 176 -11.01 -2.94 4.92
CA ARG A 176 -11.58 -3.46 3.67
C ARG A 176 -12.85 -4.24 3.95
N LYS A 177 -13.85 -4.03 3.12
CA LYS A 177 -15.11 -4.77 3.13
C LYS A 177 -15.10 -5.84 2.04
N ALA A 178 -15.62 -7.00 2.38
CA ALA A 178 -15.92 -8.10 1.46
C ALA A 178 -17.33 -8.64 1.75
N HIS A 179 -17.81 -9.50 0.85
CA HIS A 179 -19.08 -10.17 1.01
C HIS A 179 -18.84 -11.67 1.12
N ALA A 180 -19.51 -12.29 2.08
CA ALA A 180 -19.58 -13.73 2.20
C ALA A 180 -20.54 -14.29 1.13
N LEU A 181 -20.18 -15.42 0.52
CA LEU A 181 -21.11 -16.24 -0.25
C LEU A 181 -22.14 -16.89 0.67
N VAL A 182 -21.68 -17.32 1.84
CA VAL A 182 -22.50 -17.91 2.91
C VAL A 182 -21.91 -17.47 4.24
N ALA A 183 -22.76 -17.13 5.20
CA ALA A 183 -22.34 -16.68 6.53
C ALA A 183 -23.23 -17.31 7.62
N GLU A 184 -22.61 -17.71 8.73
CA GLU A 184 -23.28 -18.20 9.93
C GLU A 184 -22.64 -17.60 11.18
N GLY A 185 -23.46 -17.10 12.09
CA GLY A 185 -23.01 -16.40 13.29
C GLY A 185 -22.57 -14.97 13.00
N ALA A 186 -21.97 -14.35 14.00
CA ALA A 186 -21.37 -13.01 13.93
C ALA A 186 -20.32 -12.93 15.03
N GLY A 187 -19.30 -12.09 14.83
CA GLY A 187 -18.22 -11.97 15.80
C GLY A 187 -16.99 -11.34 15.20
N LYS A 188 -15.93 -11.27 16.01
CA LYS A 188 -14.65 -10.71 15.59
C LYS A 188 -13.48 -11.54 16.15
N ALA A 189 -12.41 -11.65 15.38
CA ALA A 189 -11.14 -12.22 15.85
C ALA A 189 -9.94 -11.56 15.16
N ALA A 190 -8.82 -11.47 15.86
CA ALA A 190 -7.58 -10.90 15.33
C ALA A 190 -6.66 -12.02 14.82
N ILE A 191 -6.46 -12.10 13.50
CA ILE A 191 -5.77 -13.22 12.85
C ILE A 191 -4.44 -12.77 12.22
N PRO A 192 -3.34 -13.54 12.34
CA PRO A 192 -2.07 -13.25 11.67
C PRO A 192 -2.22 -13.15 10.15
N THR A 193 -1.98 -11.97 9.59
CA THR A 193 -2.29 -11.68 8.17
C THR A 193 -1.23 -12.17 7.20
N GLU A 194 0.05 -12.06 7.58
CA GLU A 194 1.14 -12.37 6.66
C GLU A 194 1.14 -13.85 6.25
N THR A 195 1.01 -14.74 7.24
CA THR A 195 0.95 -16.18 7.00
C THR A 195 -0.33 -16.56 6.27
N LEU A 196 -1.47 -15.98 6.66
CA LEU A 196 -2.75 -16.22 6.00
C LEU A 196 -2.70 -15.79 4.52
N ALA A 197 -2.22 -14.58 4.23
CA ALA A 197 -2.09 -14.08 2.86
C ALA A 197 -1.15 -14.96 2.01
N LYS A 198 -0.04 -15.46 2.59
CA LYS A 198 0.86 -16.41 1.92
C LYS A 198 0.14 -17.70 1.55
N ILE A 199 -0.69 -18.26 2.42
CA ILE A 199 -1.43 -19.48 2.13
C ILE A 199 -2.49 -19.22 1.06
N VAL A 200 -3.33 -18.19 1.24
CA VAL A 200 -4.43 -17.88 0.31
C VAL A 200 -3.91 -17.56 -1.09
N ALA A 201 -2.77 -16.88 -1.23
CA ALA A 201 -2.15 -16.59 -2.53
C ALA A 201 -1.71 -17.85 -3.32
N ARG A 202 -1.62 -19.02 -2.68
CA ARG A 202 -1.28 -20.31 -3.31
C ARG A 202 -2.50 -21.16 -3.64
N ILE A 203 -3.69 -20.74 -3.20
CA ILE A 203 -4.95 -21.42 -3.51
C ILE A 203 -5.46 -20.89 -4.87
N PRO A 204 -5.98 -21.75 -5.76
CA PRO A 204 -6.60 -21.29 -7.00
C PRO A 204 -7.67 -20.21 -6.73
N PRO A 205 -7.62 -19.03 -7.39
CA PRO A 205 -8.49 -17.91 -7.04
C PRO A 205 -10.00 -18.21 -7.08
N ALA A 206 -10.42 -19.12 -7.98
CA ALA A 206 -11.81 -19.52 -8.14
C ALA A 206 -12.27 -20.58 -7.11
N ALA A 207 -11.36 -21.12 -6.29
CA ALA A 207 -11.73 -22.08 -5.26
C ALA A 207 -12.54 -21.40 -4.15
N VAL A 208 -13.61 -22.07 -3.70
CA VAL A 208 -14.34 -21.65 -2.51
C VAL A 208 -13.55 -22.09 -1.29
N VAL A 209 -13.32 -21.13 -0.39
CA VAL A 209 -12.69 -21.36 0.90
C VAL A 209 -13.71 -21.13 2.00
N VAL A 210 -13.59 -21.94 3.04
CA VAL A 210 -14.42 -21.86 4.25
C VAL A 210 -13.53 -21.36 5.36
N VAL A 211 -13.93 -20.27 6.01
CA VAL A 211 -13.26 -19.73 7.18
C VAL A 211 -14.14 -19.95 8.39
N MET A 212 -13.59 -20.59 9.40
CA MET A 212 -14.26 -20.84 10.67
C MET A 212 -13.44 -20.21 11.77
N ILE A 213 -14.09 -19.38 12.59
CA ILE A 213 -13.48 -18.74 13.73
C ILE A 213 -14.15 -19.29 14.99
N TYR A 214 -13.33 -19.78 15.91
CA TYR A 214 -13.77 -20.35 17.16
C TYR A 214 -12.76 -19.98 18.27
N ASP A 215 -13.26 -19.34 19.33
CA ASP A 215 -12.46 -18.94 20.50
C ASP A 215 -11.21 -18.12 20.13
N GLY A 216 -11.33 -17.25 19.13
CA GLY A 216 -10.24 -16.41 18.61
C GLY A 216 -9.37 -17.09 17.54
N ASP A 217 -9.35 -18.42 17.46
CA ASP A 217 -8.60 -19.16 16.45
C ASP A 217 -9.34 -19.26 15.13
N MET A 218 -8.59 -19.29 14.03
CA MET A 218 -9.13 -19.41 12.68
C MET A 218 -8.71 -20.72 12.03
N THR A 219 -9.67 -21.43 11.43
CA THR A 219 -9.39 -22.53 10.49
C THR A 219 -9.86 -22.14 9.08
N LEU A 220 -8.97 -22.27 8.11
CA LEU A 220 -9.24 -22.13 6.68
C LEU A 220 -9.32 -23.52 6.04
N VAL A 221 -10.42 -23.84 5.37
CA VAL A 221 -10.61 -25.11 4.64
C VAL A 221 -10.79 -24.84 3.15
N CYS A 222 -10.13 -25.63 2.32
CA CYS A 222 -10.26 -25.60 0.87
C CYS A 222 -10.22 -27.04 0.33
N GLY A 223 -11.37 -27.55 -0.13
CA GLY A 223 -11.50 -28.95 -0.54
C GLY A 223 -11.25 -29.91 0.62
N ASP A 224 -10.19 -30.71 0.52
CA ASP A 224 -9.76 -31.65 1.57
C ASP A 224 -8.55 -31.14 2.37
N SER A 225 -8.08 -29.92 2.09
CA SER A 225 -6.98 -29.27 2.82
C SER A 225 -7.52 -28.33 3.90
N SER A 226 -6.85 -28.28 5.06
CA SER A 226 -7.15 -27.36 6.15
C SER A 226 -5.89 -26.74 6.74
N TYR A 227 -6.02 -25.49 7.20
CA TYR A 227 -4.95 -24.71 7.83
C TYR A 227 -5.51 -24.03 9.08
N ALA A 228 -4.84 -24.20 10.21
CA ALA A 228 -5.20 -23.54 11.47
C ALA A 228 -4.24 -22.37 11.76
N PHE A 229 -4.79 -21.27 12.25
CA PHE A 229 -4.10 -20.05 12.62
C PHE A 229 -4.46 -19.71 14.06
N ALA A 230 -3.46 -19.62 14.92
CA ALA A 230 -3.63 -19.12 16.28
C ALA A 230 -3.93 -17.62 16.21
N GLY A 231 -5.13 -17.23 16.65
CA GLY A 231 -5.54 -15.85 16.68
C GLY A 231 -5.43 -15.22 18.06
N LEU A 232 -5.87 -13.97 18.15
CA LEU A 232 -6.01 -13.23 19.40
C LEU A 232 -7.47 -12.81 19.57
N PHE A 233 -7.88 -12.60 20.82
CA PHE A 233 -9.20 -12.09 21.13
C PHE A 233 -9.38 -10.68 20.54
N ALA A 234 -10.54 -10.42 19.96
CA ALA A 234 -10.84 -9.12 19.37
C ALA A 234 -10.77 -7.96 20.37
N GLY A 235 -11.03 -8.22 21.66
CA GLY A 235 -10.93 -7.22 22.73
C GLY A 235 -9.51 -6.71 22.96
N ASP A 236 -8.49 -7.46 22.56
CA ASP A 236 -7.10 -7.02 22.63
C ASP A 236 -6.74 -6.13 21.43
N PHE A 237 -7.50 -6.20 20.33
CA PHE A 237 -7.19 -5.47 19.11
C PHE A 237 -7.28 -3.96 19.36
N PRO A 238 -6.26 -3.18 18.94
CA PRO A 238 -6.23 -1.75 19.22
C PRO A 238 -7.46 -1.02 18.65
N PRO A 239 -7.96 0.01 19.36
CA PRO A 239 -9.08 0.78 18.86
C PRO A 239 -8.70 1.45 17.54
N VAL A 240 -9.63 1.42 16.60
CA VAL A 240 -9.45 2.01 15.27
C VAL A 240 -10.13 3.36 15.26
N ALA A 241 -9.38 4.41 14.93
CA ALA A 241 -9.92 5.76 14.84
C ALA A 241 -11.00 5.83 13.74
N GLN A 242 -12.22 6.14 14.14
CA GLN A 242 -13.35 6.41 13.25
C GLN A 242 -13.59 7.92 13.20
N GLU A 243 -12.64 8.69 12.68
CA GLU A 243 -12.85 10.13 12.55
C GLU A 243 -13.59 10.44 11.25
N ARG A 244 -14.82 10.94 11.39
CA ARG A 244 -15.47 11.76 10.37
C ARG A 244 -14.92 13.17 10.55
N GLY A 245 -14.00 13.57 9.67
CA GLY A 245 -13.38 14.89 9.73
C GLY A 245 -14.39 16.03 9.75
N THR A 246 -13.97 17.19 10.25
CA THR A 246 -14.79 18.42 10.28
C THR A 246 -14.99 19.02 8.89
N SER A 247 -14.11 18.69 7.96
CA SER A 247 -14.18 19.06 6.55
C SER A 247 -14.09 17.81 5.68
N SER A 248 -14.79 17.81 4.56
CA SER A 248 -14.75 16.70 3.61
C SER A 248 -15.04 17.13 2.18
N PHE A 249 -14.50 16.38 1.23
CA PHE A 249 -14.81 16.56 -0.18
C PHE A 249 -14.74 15.25 -0.95
N GLU A 250 -15.51 15.19 -2.04
CA GLU A 250 -15.48 14.08 -2.97
C GLU A 250 -14.51 14.38 -4.11
N VAL A 251 -13.71 13.39 -4.49
CA VAL A 251 -12.75 13.46 -5.59
C VAL A 251 -12.62 12.07 -6.22
N ASP A 252 -12.26 11.96 -7.49
CA ASP A 252 -11.94 10.66 -8.07
C ASP A 252 -10.61 10.15 -7.51
N ALA A 253 -10.54 8.86 -7.15
CA ALA A 253 -9.36 8.25 -6.59
C ALA A 253 -8.12 8.41 -7.50
N SER A 254 -8.30 8.39 -8.82
CA SER A 254 -7.20 8.54 -9.78
C SER A 254 -6.67 9.97 -9.82
N GLU A 255 -7.52 10.97 -9.60
CA GLU A 255 -7.12 12.37 -9.50
C GLU A 255 -6.34 12.61 -8.21
N LEU A 256 -6.86 12.11 -7.06
CA LEU A 256 -6.16 12.21 -5.78
C LEU A 256 -4.80 11.49 -5.82
N LEU A 257 -4.74 10.26 -6.36
CA LEU A 257 -3.48 9.52 -6.50
C LEU A 257 -2.49 10.25 -7.41
N ARG A 258 -2.96 10.83 -8.52
CA ARG A 258 -2.11 11.61 -9.43
C ARG A 258 -1.56 12.85 -8.73
N ALA A 259 -2.40 13.57 -8.00
CA ALA A 259 -2.00 14.75 -7.25
C ALA A 259 -0.93 14.41 -6.21
N ILE A 260 -1.16 13.37 -5.39
CA ILE A 260 -0.20 12.88 -4.41
C ILE A 260 1.11 12.45 -5.09
N ALA A 261 1.04 11.66 -6.16
CA ALA A 261 2.24 11.16 -6.85
C ALA A 261 3.10 12.27 -7.44
N ARG A 262 2.48 13.35 -7.95
CA ARG A 262 3.18 14.50 -8.51
C ARG A 262 4.03 15.23 -7.47
N VAL A 263 3.48 15.43 -6.27
CA VAL A 263 4.18 16.20 -5.23
C VAL A 263 5.06 15.36 -4.32
N LYS A 264 4.84 14.04 -4.28
CA LYS A 264 5.60 13.12 -3.43
C LYS A 264 7.12 13.26 -3.55
N SER A 265 7.60 13.58 -4.75
CA SER A 265 9.05 13.73 -5.01
C SER A 265 9.71 14.89 -4.24
N SER A 266 8.95 15.88 -3.77
CA SER A 266 9.42 16.98 -2.91
C SER A 266 9.32 16.68 -1.43
N MET A 267 8.76 15.53 -1.02
CA MET A 267 8.61 15.21 0.39
C MET A 267 9.97 14.88 1.02
N TYR A 268 10.21 15.36 2.24
CA TYR A 268 11.37 14.94 3.01
C TYR A 268 11.30 13.45 3.37
N THR A 269 12.37 12.70 3.11
CA THR A 269 12.46 11.25 3.38
C THR A 269 13.46 10.91 4.50
N GLY A 270 14.04 11.90 5.17
CA GLY A 270 15.06 11.68 6.21
C GLY A 270 14.47 11.47 7.60
N ASP A 271 15.26 10.88 8.48
CA ASP A 271 14.94 10.69 9.90
C ASP A 271 15.37 11.93 10.70
N SER A 272 14.66 13.04 10.51
CA SER A 272 14.89 14.25 11.29
C SER A 272 13.65 14.57 12.12
N ARG A 273 13.86 14.75 13.43
CA ARG A 273 12.84 15.15 14.42
C ARG A 273 12.33 16.58 14.22
N GLN A 274 12.75 17.27 13.16
CA GLN A 274 12.32 18.62 12.83
C GLN A 274 11.13 18.54 11.89
N ALA A 275 10.05 19.24 12.25
CA ALA A 275 8.75 19.20 11.61
C ALA A 275 8.77 19.80 10.19
N ILE A 276 9.32 19.07 9.22
CA ILE A 276 9.12 19.36 7.80
C ILE A 276 8.44 18.14 7.19
N VAL A 277 7.19 18.39 6.85
CA VAL A 277 6.06 17.48 6.78
C VAL A 277 5.99 16.77 5.43
N GLY A 278 5.37 15.58 5.43
CA GLY A 278 5.03 14.84 4.22
C GLY A 278 4.21 15.65 3.21
N LEU A 279 2.88 15.59 3.29
CA LEU A 279 1.99 16.17 2.29
C LEU A 279 1.07 17.21 2.92
N CYS A 280 0.96 18.39 2.31
CA CYS A 280 -0.02 19.41 2.64
C CYS A 280 -1.25 19.24 1.74
N VAL A 281 -2.44 19.28 2.34
CA VAL A 281 -3.70 19.42 1.60
C VAL A 281 -4.39 20.68 2.14
N ARG A 282 -4.45 21.72 1.30
CA ARG A 282 -4.95 23.04 1.68
C ARG A 282 -5.88 23.62 0.64
N SER A 283 -7.03 24.14 1.06
CA SER A 283 -7.93 24.85 0.16
C SER A 283 -7.47 26.29 -0.11
N SER A 284 -7.55 26.72 -1.38
CA SER A 284 -7.21 28.09 -1.79
C SER A 284 -8.39 29.08 -1.75
N GLY A 285 -9.60 28.62 -1.39
CA GLY A 285 -10.80 29.47 -1.27
C GLY A 285 -11.52 29.79 -2.59
N ASP A 286 -10.94 29.37 -3.71
CA ASP A 286 -11.38 29.54 -5.10
C ASP A 286 -11.99 28.27 -5.70
N GLY A 287 -12.31 27.27 -4.87
CA GLY A 287 -12.77 25.95 -5.32
C GLY A 287 -11.65 24.99 -5.68
N LEU A 288 -10.39 25.34 -5.40
CA LEU A 288 -9.24 24.45 -5.54
C LEU A 288 -8.69 24.04 -4.18
N VAL A 289 -8.26 22.78 -4.11
CA VAL A 289 -7.46 22.22 -3.04
C VAL A 289 -6.05 22.02 -3.57
N GLY A 290 -5.12 22.81 -3.04
CA GLY A 290 -3.70 22.64 -3.25
C GLY A 290 -3.20 21.42 -2.49
N VAL A 291 -2.59 20.50 -3.23
CA VAL A 291 -1.82 19.38 -2.71
C VAL A 291 -0.35 19.73 -2.89
N GLY A 292 0.43 19.73 -1.82
CA GLY A 292 1.82 20.20 -1.86
C GLY A 292 2.76 19.44 -0.96
N ALA A 293 4.05 19.54 -1.23
CA ALA A 293 5.10 18.88 -0.46
C ALA A 293 6.38 19.71 -0.45
N THR A 294 7.20 19.59 0.59
CA THR A 294 8.50 20.25 0.67
C THR A 294 9.47 19.49 1.56
N ASP A 295 10.75 19.57 1.23
CA ASP A 295 11.86 19.09 2.06
C ASP A 295 12.68 20.26 2.66
N GLY A 296 12.16 21.49 2.54
CA GLY A 296 12.81 22.73 2.94
C GLY A 296 13.76 23.30 1.87
N SER A 297 14.15 22.50 0.88
CA SER A 297 14.99 22.91 -0.25
C SER A 297 14.26 22.87 -1.59
N THR A 298 13.18 22.11 -1.67
CA THR A 298 12.36 21.88 -2.84
C THR A 298 10.89 22.00 -2.43
N GLY A 299 10.03 22.46 -3.32
CA GLY A 299 8.59 22.55 -3.11
C GLY A 299 7.87 21.92 -4.30
N SER A 300 6.62 21.55 -4.16
CA SER A 300 5.76 21.29 -5.32
C SER A 300 4.31 21.51 -4.95
N ARG A 301 3.50 21.84 -5.95
CA ARG A 301 2.06 22.02 -5.80
C ARG A 301 1.34 21.44 -7.01
N THR A 302 0.15 20.94 -6.77
CA THR A 302 -0.83 20.63 -7.80
C THR A 302 -2.20 20.93 -7.23
N HIS A 303 -3.18 21.09 -8.10
CA HIS A 303 -4.53 21.44 -7.67
C HIS A 303 -5.50 20.33 -8.05
N ILE A 304 -6.42 20.07 -7.13
CA ILE A 304 -7.62 19.27 -7.38
C ILE A 304 -8.84 20.13 -7.06
N SER A 305 -9.99 19.79 -7.63
CA SER A 305 -11.23 20.51 -7.30
C SER A 305 -11.67 20.18 -5.88
N GLY A 306 -12.11 21.17 -5.10
CA GLY A 306 -12.60 20.92 -3.75
C GLY A 306 -13.07 22.17 -2.99
N PRO A 307 -13.69 21.99 -1.82
CA PRO A 307 -14.26 23.07 -1.02
C PRO A 307 -13.17 23.88 -0.32
N ALA A 308 -13.56 25.05 0.20
CA ALA A 308 -12.72 25.84 1.10
C ALA A 308 -12.58 25.20 2.50
N GLY A 309 -11.57 25.63 3.26
CA GLY A 309 -11.47 25.33 4.70
C GLY A 309 -10.70 24.07 5.09
N ILE A 310 -10.02 23.40 4.16
CA ILE A 310 -9.11 22.29 4.45
C ILE A 310 -7.71 22.85 4.65
N ASP A 311 -7.03 22.46 5.72
CA ASP A 311 -5.60 22.74 5.95
C ASP A 311 -5.04 21.64 6.84
N VAL A 312 -4.51 20.59 6.21
CA VAL A 312 -4.04 19.39 6.92
C VAL A 312 -2.66 18.93 6.43
N SER A 313 -1.92 18.35 7.36
CA SER A 313 -0.53 17.92 7.25
C SER A 313 -0.50 16.40 7.38
N VAL A 314 -0.29 15.70 6.27
CA VAL A 314 -0.35 14.24 6.18
C VAL A 314 1.04 13.63 6.35
N PRO A 315 1.25 12.69 7.31
CA PRO A 315 2.54 12.04 7.52
C PRO A 315 3.01 11.24 6.30
N PRO A 316 4.33 11.13 6.04
CA PRO A 316 4.86 10.35 4.92
C PRO A 316 4.39 8.89 4.86
N ALA A 317 4.33 8.21 6.02
CA ALA A 317 3.84 6.85 6.11
C ALA A 317 2.36 6.72 5.66
N ALA A 318 1.53 7.71 5.98
CA ALA A 318 0.15 7.77 5.52
C ALA A 318 0.08 7.98 4.01
N VAL A 319 0.92 8.86 3.46
CA VAL A 319 1.01 9.06 2.00
C VAL A 319 1.40 7.78 1.27
N ASP A 320 2.38 7.04 1.80
CA ASP A 320 2.80 5.75 1.22
C ASP A 320 1.68 4.70 1.27
N ALA A 321 0.95 4.64 2.39
CA ALA A 321 -0.20 3.76 2.55
C ALA A 321 -1.33 4.12 1.56
N LEU A 322 -1.62 5.41 1.38
CA LEU A 322 -2.60 5.90 0.42
C LEU A 322 -2.26 5.47 -1.01
N ILE A 323 -1.02 5.69 -1.45
CA ILE A 323 -0.56 5.29 -2.80
C ILE A 323 -0.68 3.77 -2.99
N SER A 324 -0.41 3.00 -1.94
CA SER A 324 -0.36 1.54 -2.01
C SER A 324 -1.76 0.90 -1.96
N HIS A 325 -2.73 1.53 -1.31
CA HIS A 325 -3.98 0.87 -0.90
C HIS A 325 -5.26 1.52 -1.36
N LEU A 326 -5.23 2.80 -1.76
CA LEU A 326 -6.40 3.47 -2.28
C LEU A 326 -6.90 2.75 -3.56
N PRO A 327 -8.22 2.67 -3.79
CA PRO A 327 -8.75 2.26 -5.09
C PRO A 327 -8.14 3.08 -6.23
N LYS A 328 -7.96 2.46 -7.40
CA LYS A 328 -7.29 3.14 -8.53
C LYS A 328 -8.18 4.16 -9.24
N LYS A 329 -9.51 4.05 -9.09
CA LYS A 329 -10.56 4.84 -9.76
C LYS A 329 -11.82 4.87 -8.91
N GLY A 330 -12.73 5.77 -9.23
CA GLY A 330 -14.04 5.90 -8.61
C GLY A 330 -14.05 6.97 -7.53
N PRO A 331 -15.25 7.38 -7.10
CA PRO A 331 -15.40 8.45 -6.13
C PRO A 331 -14.85 8.02 -4.77
N VAL A 332 -14.10 8.91 -4.14
CA VAL A 332 -13.64 8.80 -2.76
C VAL A 332 -13.99 10.07 -2.01
N VAL A 333 -14.35 9.93 -0.74
CA VAL A 333 -14.58 11.06 0.15
C VAL A 333 -13.34 11.21 1.02
N PHE A 334 -12.64 12.33 0.85
CA PHE A 334 -11.54 12.72 1.72
C PHE A 334 -12.11 13.49 2.91
N HIS A 335 -11.71 13.12 4.11
CA HIS A 335 -12.06 13.75 5.37
C HIS A 335 -10.81 14.31 6.02
N ALA A 336 -10.91 15.51 6.59
CA ALA A 336 -9.85 16.10 7.40
C ALA A 336 -10.40 16.76 8.65
N SER A 337 -9.67 16.59 9.75
CA SER A 337 -9.80 17.33 10.99
C SER A 337 -8.44 17.93 11.39
N GLU A 338 -8.38 18.60 12.53
CA GLU A 338 -7.13 19.08 13.11
C GLU A 338 -6.20 17.91 13.55
N HIS A 339 -6.77 16.73 13.79
CA HIS A 339 -6.07 15.60 14.43
C HIS A 339 -6.03 14.34 13.59
N SER A 340 -6.79 14.27 12.50
CA SER A 340 -6.73 13.14 11.58
C SER A 340 -7.06 13.49 10.14
N ILE A 341 -6.73 12.55 9.26
CA ILE A 341 -7.34 12.41 7.95
C ILE A 341 -8.06 11.07 7.84
N GLY A 342 -9.08 11.04 6.99
CA GLY A 342 -9.81 9.84 6.62
C GLY A 342 -10.07 9.81 5.12
N ILE A 343 -10.15 8.61 4.54
CA ILE A 343 -10.65 8.43 3.18
C ILE A 343 -11.67 7.31 3.18
N GLU A 344 -12.84 7.58 2.64
CA GLU A 344 -13.90 6.59 2.46
C GLU A 344 -14.14 6.34 0.96
N ALA A 345 -14.21 5.08 0.59
CA ALA A 345 -14.56 4.64 -0.75
C ALA A 345 -15.42 3.38 -0.67
N ALA A 346 -16.00 2.94 -1.78
CA ALA A 346 -16.79 1.71 -1.81
C ALA A 346 -15.97 0.51 -1.29
N GLY A 347 -16.35 0.02 -0.10
CA GLY A 347 -15.69 -1.11 0.57
C GLY A 347 -14.26 -0.85 1.06
N PHE A 348 -13.84 0.41 1.17
CA PHE A 348 -12.51 0.77 1.67
C PHE A 348 -12.60 1.98 2.59
N ARG A 349 -11.93 1.92 3.74
CA ARG A 349 -11.70 3.08 4.60
C ARG A 349 -10.24 3.14 5.02
N PHE A 350 -9.69 4.34 5.02
CA PHE A 350 -8.38 4.66 5.55
C PHE A 350 -8.53 5.74 6.62
N SER A 351 -7.76 5.66 7.70
CA SER A 351 -7.60 6.78 8.64
C SER A 351 -6.15 6.89 9.11
N SER A 352 -5.72 8.11 9.41
CA SER A 352 -4.40 8.38 10.00
C SER A 352 -4.50 9.57 10.93
N LEU A 353 -3.85 9.48 12.09
CA LEU A 353 -3.62 10.65 12.94
C LEU A 353 -2.67 11.63 12.23
N VAL A 354 -2.84 12.91 12.50
CA VAL A 354 -1.92 13.99 12.08
C VAL A 354 -1.32 14.67 13.30
N GLY A 355 -0.02 14.98 13.25
CA GLY A 355 0.77 15.40 14.41
C GLY A 355 0.54 16.84 14.91
N GLY A 356 -0.54 17.51 14.48
CA GLY A 356 -0.89 18.88 14.87
C GLY A 356 0.10 19.98 14.44
N SER A 357 1.25 19.63 13.87
CA SER A 357 2.22 20.59 13.34
C SER A 357 1.72 21.18 12.03
N ARG A 358 1.71 22.52 11.96
CA ARG A 358 1.42 23.24 10.72
C ARG A 358 2.51 22.94 9.69
N PHE A 359 2.06 22.74 8.45
CA PHE A 359 2.95 22.60 7.30
C PHE A 359 3.77 23.90 7.10
N ALA A 360 5.07 23.77 6.85
CA ALA A 360 5.93 24.93 6.60
C ALA A 360 5.52 25.64 5.29
N PRO A 361 5.51 26.98 5.24
CA PRO A 361 5.14 27.70 4.03
C PRO A 361 6.11 27.35 2.89
N TYR A 362 5.58 26.74 1.83
CA TYR A 362 6.33 26.34 0.64
C TYR A 362 6.11 27.32 -0.51
N GLU A 363 5.09 28.18 -0.42
CA GLU A 363 4.73 29.20 -1.40
C GLU A 363 5.93 30.06 -1.82
N PRO A 364 6.83 30.52 -0.90
CA PRO A 364 8.02 31.26 -1.29
C PRO A 364 9.07 30.44 -2.05
N LEU A 365 9.12 29.12 -1.85
CA LEU A 365 9.99 28.22 -2.60
C LEU A 365 9.48 28.00 -4.02
N ILE A 366 8.20 28.29 -4.25
CA ILE A 366 7.50 28.02 -5.50
C ILE A 366 7.02 29.26 -6.26
N ALA A 367 7.47 30.44 -5.86
CA ALA A 367 7.20 31.67 -6.60
C ALA A 367 8.37 31.93 -7.56
N PRO A 368 8.14 31.97 -8.89
CA PRO A 368 9.15 32.41 -9.85
C PRO A 368 9.72 33.79 -9.49
N LYS A 369 10.97 34.04 -9.85
CA LYS A 369 11.57 35.37 -9.73
C LYS A 369 11.13 36.23 -10.92
N ASP A 370 10.87 37.51 -10.68
CA ASP A 370 10.43 38.45 -11.71
C ASP A 370 11.41 38.59 -12.88
N ASP A 371 12.70 38.34 -12.64
CA ASP A 371 13.80 38.42 -13.60
C ASP A 371 14.28 37.03 -14.09
N ALA A 372 13.50 35.97 -13.86
CA ALA A 372 13.82 34.64 -14.37
C ALA A 372 13.65 34.57 -15.90
N VAL A 373 14.57 33.89 -16.57
CA VAL A 373 14.48 33.62 -18.02
C VAL A 373 13.60 32.42 -18.26
N ILE A 374 12.60 32.59 -19.12
CA ILE A 374 11.64 31.55 -19.47
C ILE A 374 12.20 30.71 -20.63
N VAL A 375 12.22 29.40 -20.44
CA VAL A 375 12.69 28.40 -21.39
C VAL A 375 11.59 27.37 -21.63
N HIS A 376 11.16 27.19 -22.87
CA HIS A 376 10.28 26.08 -23.24
C HIS A 376 11.11 24.97 -23.90
N VAL A 377 10.98 23.75 -23.38
CA VAL A 377 11.77 22.61 -23.83
C VAL A 377 10.96 21.31 -23.75
N ALA A 378 11.19 20.43 -24.74
CA ALA A 378 10.62 19.10 -24.75
C ALA A 378 11.09 18.30 -23.53
N LYS A 379 10.15 17.78 -22.73
CA LYS A 379 10.44 17.02 -21.51
C LYS A 379 11.34 15.83 -21.79
N ALA A 380 11.08 15.10 -22.88
CA ALA A 380 11.85 13.91 -23.24
C ALA A 380 13.33 14.25 -23.49
N ASP A 381 13.60 15.37 -24.15
CA ASP A 381 14.96 15.78 -24.50
C ASP A 381 15.75 16.16 -23.26
N ILE A 382 15.18 17.00 -22.39
CA ILE A 382 15.85 17.40 -21.14
C ILE A 382 16.02 16.23 -20.17
N VAL A 383 15.04 15.34 -20.03
CA VAL A 383 15.14 14.16 -19.15
C VAL A 383 16.28 13.25 -19.64
N THR A 384 16.30 12.91 -20.93
CA THR A 384 17.32 11.99 -21.44
C THR A 384 18.72 12.61 -21.40
N ALA A 385 18.86 13.92 -21.62
CA ALA A 385 20.12 14.64 -21.46
C ALA A 385 20.62 14.62 -20.01
N LEU A 386 19.75 14.96 -19.05
CA LEU A 386 20.07 14.89 -17.61
C LEU A 386 20.46 13.48 -17.18
N GLU A 387 19.79 12.44 -17.69
CA GLU A 387 20.12 11.05 -17.42
C GLU A 387 21.51 10.67 -17.95
N ARG A 388 21.85 11.08 -19.19
CA ARG A 388 23.19 10.83 -19.76
C ARG A 388 24.28 11.53 -18.96
N VAL A 389 24.09 12.80 -18.59
CA VAL A 389 25.03 13.54 -17.72
C VAL A 389 25.16 12.84 -16.37
N ALA A 390 24.05 12.48 -15.75
CA ALA A 390 24.03 11.82 -14.44
C ALA A 390 24.62 10.40 -14.43
N ILE A 391 24.61 9.67 -15.55
CA ILE A 391 25.32 8.39 -15.67
C ILE A 391 26.83 8.59 -15.54
N VAL A 392 27.36 9.69 -16.09
CA VAL A 392 28.80 10.01 -16.12
C VAL A 392 29.26 10.67 -14.82
N THR A 393 28.48 11.62 -14.29
CA THR A 393 28.86 12.44 -13.12
C THR A 393 28.07 12.14 -11.85
N GLY A 394 27.07 11.26 -11.88
CA GLY A 394 26.22 10.95 -10.74
C GLY A 394 25.12 11.99 -10.49
N GLU A 395 23.93 11.53 -10.09
CA GLU A 395 22.75 12.40 -9.91
C GLU A 395 22.90 13.44 -8.78
N GLY A 396 23.81 13.22 -7.84
CA GLY A 396 24.07 14.10 -6.68
C GLY A 396 25.12 15.17 -6.93
N VAL A 397 25.79 15.17 -8.09
CA VAL A 397 26.85 16.13 -8.42
C VAL A 397 26.25 17.39 -9.03
N GLY A 398 26.87 18.53 -8.71
CA GLY A 398 26.49 19.83 -9.24
C GLY A 398 26.60 19.86 -10.76
N LEU A 399 25.64 20.52 -11.39
CA LEU A 399 25.64 20.82 -12.82
C LEU A 399 25.26 22.29 -13.02
N VAL A 400 25.77 22.85 -14.12
CA VAL A 400 25.43 24.19 -14.61
C VAL A 400 24.40 24.03 -15.72
N VAL A 401 23.31 24.78 -15.63
CA VAL A 401 22.33 24.93 -16.69
C VAL A 401 22.48 26.32 -17.27
N THR A 402 22.75 26.41 -18.57
CA THR A 402 22.85 27.66 -19.32
C THR A 402 21.77 27.69 -20.39
N ALA A 403 20.92 28.72 -20.37
CA ALA A 403 19.89 28.93 -21.38
C ALA A 403 20.18 30.21 -22.16
N GLU A 404 20.47 30.09 -23.46
CA GLU A 404 20.78 31.20 -24.37
C GLU A 404 20.66 30.76 -25.83
N ASP A 405 20.46 31.70 -26.76
CA ASP A 405 20.55 31.48 -28.21
C ASP A 405 19.77 30.25 -28.75
N GLY A 406 18.58 29.98 -28.19
CA GLY A 406 17.73 28.85 -28.59
C GLY A 406 18.25 27.48 -28.12
N ARG A 407 19.12 27.45 -27.10
CA ARG A 407 19.76 26.25 -26.56
C ARG A 407 19.72 26.23 -25.04
N LEU A 408 19.56 25.02 -24.51
CA LEU A 408 19.73 24.68 -23.11
C LEU A 408 20.94 23.76 -22.98
N THR A 409 22.03 24.28 -22.42
CA THR A 409 23.27 23.54 -22.20
C THR A 409 23.31 23.04 -20.76
N ILE A 410 23.69 21.78 -20.58
CA ILE A 410 23.83 21.10 -19.28
C ILE A 410 25.26 20.60 -19.15
N GLU A 411 25.98 21.10 -18.16
CA GLU A 411 27.37 20.74 -17.90
C GLU A 411 27.57 20.25 -16.48
N SER A 412 28.34 19.17 -16.30
CA SER A 412 28.71 18.67 -14.99
C SER A 412 30.12 18.08 -15.05
N GLU A 413 30.90 18.27 -13.98
CA GLU A 413 32.26 17.77 -13.88
C GLU A 413 32.49 17.11 -12.52
N ILE A 414 33.06 15.91 -12.53
CA ILE A 414 33.75 15.35 -11.35
C ILE A 414 35.24 15.47 -11.58
N ARG A 415 35.92 16.22 -10.72
CA ARG A 415 37.38 16.21 -10.65
C ARG A 415 37.88 14.94 -9.98
N ALA A 416 38.80 14.24 -10.63
CA ALA A 416 39.44 13.07 -10.05
C ALA A 416 40.49 13.45 -9.00
N LEU A 417 40.69 12.59 -8.00
CA LEU A 417 41.72 12.77 -6.98
C LEU A 417 43.10 12.43 -7.56
N GLY A 418 43.93 13.45 -7.81
CA GLY A 418 45.32 13.30 -8.24
C GLY A 418 45.68 14.21 -9.43
N ALA A 419 46.91 14.73 -9.44
CA ALA A 419 47.37 15.75 -10.39
C ALA A 419 47.39 15.34 -11.88
N ALA A 420 47.11 14.07 -12.20
CA ALA A 420 47.17 13.51 -13.55
C ALA A 420 45.89 12.77 -13.98
N ALA A 421 44.81 12.82 -13.18
CA ALA A 421 43.60 12.08 -13.49
C ALA A 421 42.61 12.96 -14.27
N THR A 422 42.24 12.52 -15.47
CA THR A 422 41.16 13.13 -16.26
C THR A 422 39.84 12.93 -15.50
N GLY A 423 39.16 14.03 -15.18
CA GLY A 423 37.83 13.98 -14.56
C GLY A 423 36.76 13.40 -15.49
N SER A 424 35.59 13.12 -14.93
CA SER A 424 34.40 12.78 -15.73
C SER A 424 33.64 14.06 -16.04
N ILE A 425 33.35 14.30 -17.32
CA ILE A 425 32.61 15.49 -17.78
C ILE A 425 31.37 15.03 -18.55
N GLY A 426 30.21 15.57 -18.20
CA GLY A 426 29.00 15.49 -19.00
C GLY A 426 28.71 16.86 -19.62
N HIS A 427 28.43 16.89 -20.91
CA HIS A 427 28.06 18.11 -21.64
C HIS A 427 26.97 17.75 -22.67
N GLU A 428 25.78 18.31 -22.49
CA GLU A 428 24.63 18.10 -23.36
C GLU A 428 24.08 19.45 -23.82
N VAL A 429 23.58 19.50 -25.06
CA VAL A 429 22.96 20.69 -25.64
C VAL A 429 21.62 20.30 -26.22
N ILE A 430 20.57 20.96 -25.74
CA ILE A 430 19.19 20.66 -26.12
C ILE A 430 18.63 21.89 -26.87
N PRO A 431 17.99 21.71 -28.03
CA PRO A 431 17.26 22.82 -28.66
C PRO A 431 16.06 23.23 -27.78
N CYS A 432 15.87 24.53 -27.58
CA CYS A 432 14.75 25.05 -26.79
C CYS A 432 14.29 26.42 -27.32
N HIS A 433 13.12 26.87 -26.86
CA HIS A 433 12.69 28.25 -27.05
C HIS A 433 13.05 29.07 -25.81
N VAL A 434 13.97 30.03 -25.96
CA VAL A 434 14.41 30.92 -24.89
C VAL A 434 14.63 32.34 -25.44
N THR A 435 14.26 33.34 -24.65
CA THR A 435 14.61 34.74 -24.90
C THR A 435 15.41 35.28 -23.74
N GLY A 436 16.63 35.76 -24.00
CA GLY A 436 17.57 36.20 -22.97
C GLY A 436 18.60 35.14 -22.61
N ARG A 437 19.34 35.39 -21.52
CA ARG A 437 20.41 34.52 -21.03
C ARG A 437 20.26 34.31 -19.54
N ALA A 438 20.30 33.05 -19.09
CA ALA A 438 20.38 32.72 -17.69
C ALA A 438 21.30 31.53 -17.43
N ILE A 439 21.94 31.55 -16.26
CA ILE A 439 22.84 30.50 -15.79
C ILE A 439 22.44 30.15 -14.37
N ALA A 440 22.30 28.86 -14.06
CA ALA A 440 21.93 28.38 -12.73
C ALA A 440 22.64 27.06 -12.38
N GLY A 441 22.98 26.88 -11.10
CA GLY A 441 23.62 25.66 -10.60
C GLY A 441 22.67 24.76 -9.82
N VAL A 442 22.50 23.50 -10.25
CA VAL A 442 21.60 22.53 -9.60
C VAL A 442 22.26 21.13 -9.56
N THR A 443 21.52 20.11 -9.15
CA THR A 443 21.94 18.69 -9.35
C THR A 443 21.02 18.03 -10.36
N ALA A 444 21.47 16.98 -11.03
CA ALA A 444 20.60 16.25 -11.96
C ALA A 444 19.39 15.64 -11.23
N SER A 445 19.58 15.08 -10.03
CA SER A 445 18.49 14.60 -9.17
C SER A 445 17.41 15.66 -8.90
N PHE A 446 17.81 16.93 -8.79
CA PHE A 446 16.89 18.03 -8.51
C PHE A 446 15.95 18.30 -9.69
N LEU A 447 16.44 18.26 -10.93
CA LEU A 447 15.61 18.44 -12.13
C LEU A 447 14.88 17.15 -12.55
N LEU A 448 15.54 15.98 -12.43
CA LEU A 448 14.96 14.70 -12.86
C LEU A 448 13.71 14.32 -12.06
N ARG A 449 13.67 14.59 -10.75
CA ARG A 449 12.52 14.27 -9.90
C ARG A 449 11.19 14.88 -10.38
N PRO A 450 11.06 16.22 -10.52
CA PRO A 450 9.82 16.83 -11.00
C PRO A 450 9.52 16.48 -12.46
N LEU A 451 10.54 16.43 -13.33
CA LEU A 451 10.34 16.08 -14.73
C LEU A 451 9.78 14.66 -14.91
N ARG A 452 10.20 13.70 -14.07
CA ARG A 452 9.64 12.34 -14.06
C ARG A 452 8.22 12.27 -13.48
N ALA A 453 7.83 13.25 -12.67
CA ALA A 453 6.52 13.28 -12.02
C ALA A 453 5.41 13.85 -12.92
N THR A 454 5.76 14.63 -13.96
CA THR A 454 4.78 15.16 -14.93
C THR A 454 4.64 14.29 -16.18
N ASN A 455 3.40 14.23 -16.70
CA ASN A 455 3.10 13.58 -17.97
C ASN A 455 3.12 14.54 -19.15
N ALA A 456 3.41 15.83 -18.95
CA ALA A 456 3.48 16.81 -20.02
C ALA A 456 4.54 16.45 -21.08
N GLU A 457 4.30 16.81 -22.35
CA GLU A 457 5.26 16.64 -23.43
C GLU A 457 6.31 17.78 -23.43
N GLU A 458 5.86 18.98 -23.08
CA GLU A 458 6.64 20.21 -22.99
C GLU A 458 6.65 20.75 -21.56
N VAL A 459 7.74 21.40 -21.17
CA VAL A 459 7.86 22.08 -19.88
C VAL A 459 8.34 23.51 -20.06
N GLU A 460 7.84 24.39 -19.21
CA GLU A 460 8.27 25.78 -19.10
C GLU A 460 9.18 25.91 -17.87
N MET A 461 10.46 26.21 -18.08
CA MET A 461 11.44 26.41 -17.02
C MET A 461 11.72 27.89 -16.84
N HIS A 462 11.62 28.39 -15.60
CA HIS A 462 12.03 29.75 -15.25
C HIS A 462 13.41 29.65 -14.59
N VAL A 463 14.45 29.98 -15.36
CA VAL A 463 15.85 29.86 -14.94
C VAL A 463 16.30 31.20 -14.35
N HIS A 464 16.67 31.18 -13.07
CA HIS A 464 17.26 32.32 -12.37
C HIS A 464 18.53 31.86 -11.65
N ARG A 465 19.49 32.77 -11.43
CA ARG A 465 20.78 32.45 -10.81
C ARG A 465 20.67 31.78 -9.43
N ASP A 466 19.56 32.00 -8.73
CA ASP A 466 19.32 31.49 -7.37
C ASP A 466 18.31 30.33 -7.32
N ALA A 467 17.59 30.02 -8.42
CA ALA A 467 16.55 28.99 -8.47
C ALA A 467 16.13 28.64 -9.92
N ILE A 468 15.72 27.40 -10.17
CA ILE A 468 15.09 26.98 -11.43
C ILE A 468 13.69 26.48 -11.15
N TYR A 469 12.67 27.18 -11.62
CA TYR A 469 11.28 26.75 -11.48
C TYR A 469 10.85 25.96 -12.71
N VAL A 470 10.03 24.92 -12.54
CA VAL A 470 9.50 24.13 -13.67
C VAL A 470 7.99 24.18 -13.60
N ARG A 471 7.35 24.43 -14.73
CA ARG A 471 5.90 24.39 -14.88
C ARG A 471 5.57 23.43 -16.01
N ALA A 472 4.70 22.46 -15.72
CA ALA A 472 4.23 21.56 -16.75
C ALA A 472 3.16 22.27 -17.59
N SER A 473 3.15 22.02 -18.90
CA SER A 473 2.19 22.63 -19.83
C SER A 473 0.75 22.18 -19.60
N ASP A 474 0.52 21.16 -18.76
CA ASP A 474 -0.80 20.69 -18.33
C ASP A 474 -1.47 21.60 -17.28
N GLY A 475 -0.83 22.71 -16.91
CA GLY A 475 -1.39 23.72 -16.00
C GLY A 475 -1.10 23.48 -14.52
N ASP A 476 -0.35 22.41 -14.19
CA ASP A 476 0.07 22.09 -12.83
C ASP A 476 1.48 22.61 -12.52
N ASP A 477 1.57 23.44 -11.50
CA ASP A 477 2.79 24.09 -11.02
C ASP A 477 3.70 23.12 -10.23
N ILE A 478 4.47 22.26 -10.91
CA ILE A 478 5.54 21.47 -10.25
C ILE A 478 6.78 22.35 -10.02
N VAL A 479 6.63 23.30 -9.12
CA VAL A 479 7.60 24.36 -8.99
C VAL A 479 8.61 24.02 -7.89
N MET A 480 9.90 23.93 -8.20
CA MET A 480 10.94 23.54 -7.23
C MET A 480 12.06 24.57 -7.22
N GLY A 481 12.39 25.24 -6.11
CA GLY A 481 13.48 26.23 -6.07
C GLY A 481 14.66 25.80 -5.22
N ARG A 482 15.81 25.42 -5.81
CA ARG A 482 17.05 25.19 -5.06
C ARG A 482 17.91 26.45 -5.03
N ARG A 483 18.28 26.87 -3.82
CA ARG A 483 19.39 27.80 -3.56
C ARG A 483 20.70 27.14 -4.02
N VAL A 484 21.31 27.74 -5.04
CA VAL A 484 22.54 27.27 -5.69
C VAL A 484 23.67 27.09 -4.66
N VAL A 485 24.35 25.93 -4.71
CA VAL A 485 25.54 25.62 -3.91
C VAL A 485 26.76 25.73 -4.84
N PHE A 486 27.10 26.95 -5.25
CA PHE A 486 28.47 27.21 -5.68
C PHE A 486 29.20 27.86 -4.51
N ALA A 487 30.36 27.29 -4.17
CA ALA A 487 31.23 27.81 -3.11
C ALA A 487 31.94 29.11 -3.52
N ASN A 488 31.90 29.49 -4.80
CA ASN A 488 32.50 30.72 -5.29
C ASN A 488 31.58 31.40 -6.32
N LYS A 489 31.46 32.72 -6.18
CA LYS A 489 30.76 33.61 -7.11
C LYS A 489 31.48 33.77 -8.46
N ASP A 490 32.75 33.37 -8.53
CA ASP A 490 33.62 33.58 -9.70
C ASP A 490 33.56 32.43 -10.72
N ASP A 491 32.82 31.34 -10.42
CA ASP A 491 32.61 30.19 -11.33
C ASP A 491 31.29 30.31 -12.14
N LEU A 492 30.58 31.44 -12.04
CA LEU A 492 29.43 31.85 -12.85
C LEU A 492 29.83 33.06 -13.71
#